data_AF-A0A517L3I7-F1
#
_entry.id   AF-A0A517L3I7-F1
#
_cell.length_a   1.000
_cell.length_b   1.000
_cell.length_c   1.000
_cell.angle_alpha   90.00
_cell.angle_beta   90.00
_cell.angle_gamma   90.00
#
_symmetry.space_group_name_H-M   'P 1'
#
loop_
_entity.id
_entity.type
_entity.pdbx_description
1 polymer ?
#
loop_
_entity_poly.entity_id
_entity_poly.type
_entity_poly.pdbx_seq_one_letter_code
_entity_poly.pdbx_strand_id
1 'polypeptide(L)'
;MHITFSLAALLALASLSVSKKRHCHQARYDYRVKCDQQTKKCFGYPGETNSAKILDNVKSVLNATKDKWQTWANTVAITPTCGGHCNDPFKFTPGPPWIGYSWYMECFAARMIDSAPDDPIVLGPLVEKVSVTWKCDVHCRDSSSCGFDFGKCH
;
A
#
# COMPACT_ATOMS: atom_id res chain seq x y z
N MET A 1 -31.87 -36.69 -40.44
CA MET A 1 -31.94 -35.44 -39.65
C MET A 1 -30.99 -35.56 -38.47
N HIS A 2 -29.75 -35.07 -38.59
CA HIS A 2 -28.78 -35.00 -37.48
C HIS A 2 -27.92 -33.76 -37.67
N ILE A 3 -28.50 -32.58 -37.46
CA ILE A 3 -27.78 -31.30 -37.49
C ILE A 3 -28.34 -30.43 -36.35
N THR A 4 -28.15 -30.85 -35.11
CA THR A 4 -28.52 -30.01 -33.93
C THR A 4 -27.54 -30.10 -32.76
N PHE A 5 -26.53 -30.98 -32.80
CA PHE A 5 -25.62 -31.17 -31.65
C PHE A 5 -24.30 -30.38 -31.72
N SER A 6 -23.97 -29.74 -32.84
CA SER A 6 -22.65 -29.10 -33.01
C SER A 6 -22.59 -27.64 -32.53
N LEU A 7 -23.72 -26.98 -32.23
CA LEU A 7 -23.72 -25.57 -31.82
C LEU A 7 -23.43 -25.36 -30.31
N ALA A 8 -23.82 -26.32 -29.47
CA ALA A 8 -23.67 -26.20 -28.01
C ALA A 8 -22.20 -26.30 -27.53
N ALA A 9 -21.36 -27.05 -28.25
CA ALA A 9 -19.94 -27.20 -27.91
C ALA A 9 -19.11 -25.94 -28.20
N LEU A 10 -19.49 -25.12 -29.19
CA LEU A 10 -18.80 -23.88 -29.53
C LEU A 10 -19.06 -22.75 -28.52
N LEU A 11 -20.24 -22.73 -27.88
CA LEU A 11 -20.57 -21.76 -26.82
C LEU A 11 -19.88 -22.07 -25.48
N ALA A 12 -19.53 -23.33 -25.20
CA ALA A 12 -18.83 -23.71 -23.97
C ALA A 12 -17.34 -23.31 -23.97
N LEU A 13 -16.73 -23.08 -25.14
CA LEU A 13 -15.34 -22.63 -25.29
C LEU A 13 -15.21 -21.10 -25.36
N ALA A 14 -16.28 -20.36 -25.64
CA ALA A 14 -16.26 -18.90 -25.74
C ALA A 14 -16.08 -18.20 -24.38
N SER A 15 -16.40 -18.85 -23.26
CA SER A 15 -16.26 -18.28 -21.91
C SER A 15 -14.83 -18.32 -21.36
N LEU A 16 -13.89 -19.02 -22.00
CA LEU A 16 -12.48 -19.10 -21.58
C LEU A 16 -11.61 -17.98 -22.15
N SER A 17 -12.11 -17.20 -23.11
CA SER A 17 -11.31 -16.19 -23.84
C SER A 17 -11.45 -14.77 -23.31
N VAL A 18 -12.30 -14.52 -22.32
CA VAL A 18 -12.28 -13.23 -21.60
C VAL A 18 -11.12 -13.27 -20.62
N SER A 19 -9.89 -13.19 -21.16
CA SER A 19 -8.71 -12.79 -20.42
C SER A 19 -9.01 -11.42 -19.86
N LYS A 20 -9.63 -11.36 -18.67
CA LYS A 20 -9.84 -10.13 -17.91
C LYS A 20 -8.49 -9.46 -17.87
N LYS A 21 -8.35 -8.36 -18.61
CA LYS A 21 -7.17 -7.52 -18.51
C LYS A 21 -7.06 -7.19 -17.03
N ARG A 22 -6.01 -7.67 -16.37
CA ARG A 22 -5.77 -7.28 -14.99
C ARG A 22 -5.42 -5.81 -15.06
N HIS A 23 -6.31 -5.00 -14.51
CA HIS A 23 -6.04 -3.61 -14.20
C HIS A 23 -5.25 -3.62 -12.89
N CYS A 24 -4.24 -2.77 -12.87
CA CYS A 24 -3.41 -2.51 -11.73
C CYS A 24 -3.45 -1.01 -11.49
N HIS A 25 -3.23 -0.59 -10.25
CA HIS A 25 -3.10 0.80 -9.86
C HIS A 25 -1.76 1.05 -9.20
N GLN A 26 -1.35 2.30 -9.25
CA GLN A 26 -0.40 2.84 -8.30
C GLN A 26 -1.08 2.98 -6.93
N ALA A 27 -0.41 2.58 -5.87
CA ALA A 27 -0.92 2.71 -4.51
C ALA A 27 0.13 3.33 -3.59
N ARG A 28 -0.29 4.25 -2.73
CA ARG A 28 0.50 4.75 -1.60
C ARG A 28 -0.23 4.46 -0.30
N TYR A 29 0.46 3.81 0.62
CA TYR A 29 0.02 3.51 1.97
C TYR A 29 0.82 4.37 2.93
N ASP A 30 0.09 5.12 3.74
CA ASP A 30 0.66 6.08 4.66
C ASP A 30 0.52 5.55 6.07
N TYR A 31 1.64 5.33 6.76
CA TYR A 31 1.68 4.86 8.13
C TYR A 31 2.27 5.94 9.05
N ARG A 32 1.77 6.02 10.27
CA ARG A 32 2.36 6.89 11.29
C ARG A 32 2.30 6.27 12.67
N VAL A 33 3.13 6.78 13.57
CA VAL A 33 2.99 6.52 14.99
C VAL A 33 1.78 7.28 15.52
N LYS A 34 0.92 6.58 16.26
CA LYS A 34 -0.33 7.15 16.80
C LYS A 34 -0.02 8.35 17.69
N CYS A 35 -0.84 9.38 17.52
CA CYS A 35 -0.93 10.47 18.48
C CYS A 35 -2.11 10.23 19.43
N ASP A 36 -2.09 10.85 20.59
CA ASP A 36 -3.21 10.82 21.52
C ASP A 36 -4.35 11.69 20.97
N GLN A 37 -5.42 11.02 20.54
CA GLN A 37 -6.57 11.67 19.93
C GLN A 37 -7.39 12.50 20.92
N GLN A 38 -7.36 12.20 22.23
CA GLN A 38 -8.10 12.94 23.25
C GLN A 38 -7.37 14.24 23.58
N THR A 39 -6.07 14.17 23.81
CA THR A 39 -5.26 15.35 24.20
C THR A 39 -4.70 16.12 23.01
N LYS A 40 -4.83 15.59 21.79
CA LYS A 40 -4.23 16.12 20.55
C LYS A 40 -2.71 16.24 20.62
N LYS A 41 -2.07 15.44 21.49
CA LYS A 41 -0.61 15.43 21.65
C LYS A 41 0.02 14.28 20.86
N CYS A 42 1.10 14.58 20.19
CA CYS A 42 2.03 13.61 19.61
C CYS A 42 3.35 13.64 20.39
N PHE A 43 4.34 12.84 19.98
CA PHE A 43 5.69 12.88 20.57
C PHE A 43 6.31 14.27 20.52
N GLY A 44 7.17 14.59 21.50
CA GLY A 44 7.91 15.83 21.57
C GLY A 44 7.02 17.08 21.63
N TYR A 45 5.84 16.97 22.26
CA TYR A 45 5.06 18.14 22.64
C TYR A 45 5.80 18.94 23.73
N PRO A 46 5.52 20.25 23.87
CA PRO A 46 6.17 21.08 24.91
C PRO A 46 5.97 20.48 26.30
N GLY A 47 7.07 20.07 26.94
CA GLY A 47 7.08 19.41 28.25
C GLY A 47 7.55 17.96 28.25
N GLU A 48 7.65 17.32 27.07
CA GLU A 48 8.32 16.03 26.94
C GLU A 48 9.84 16.25 26.79
N THR A 49 10.65 15.52 27.57
CA THR A 49 12.12 15.58 27.50
C THR A 49 12.58 15.05 26.14
N ASN A 50 12.74 16.00 25.21
CA ASN A 50 13.09 15.80 23.81
C ASN A 50 14.16 14.71 23.60
N SER A 51 13.82 13.71 22.80
CA SER A 51 14.80 13.12 21.89
C SER A 51 14.37 13.44 20.46
N ALA A 52 15.13 14.32 19.79
CA ALA A 52 14.99 14.55 18.35
C ALA A 52 15.23 13.27 17.52
N LYS A 53 15.68 12.20 18.18
CA LYS A 53 15.88 10.87 17.64
C LYS A 53 14.60 10.05 17.81
N ILE A 54 14.29 9.24 16.81
CA ILE A 54 13.28 8.21 16.94
C ILE A 54 13.68 7.26 18.09
N LEU A 55 12.75 6.98 19.00
CA LEU A 55 13.00 5.99 20.05
C LEU A 55 13.19 4.61 19.42
N ASP A 56 14.10 3.80 19.97
CA ASP A 56 14.45 2.51 19.36
C ASP A 56 13.26 1.56 19.22
N ASN A 57 12.35 1.56 20.20
CA ASN A 57 11.11 0.79 20.13
C ASN A 57 10.19 1.27 19.00
N VAL A 58 10.07 2.59 18.81
CA VAL A 58 9.27 3.19 17.73
C VAL A 58 9.88 2.85 16.37
N LYS A 59 11.21 2.98 16.23
CA LYS A 59 11.95 2.61 15.03
C LYS A 59 11.77 1.14 14.70
N SER A 60 11.89 0.27 15.69
CA SER A 60 11.69 -1.18 15.54
C SER A 60 10.29 -1.51 15.03
N VAL A 61 9.24 -0.89 15.58
CA VAL A 61 7.85 -1.14 15.14
C VAL A 61 7.62 -0.64 13.70
N LEU A 62 8.12 0.54 13.34
CA LEU A 62 7.99 1.04 11.96
C LEU A 62 8.75 0.17 10.96
N ASN A 63 9.95 -0.30 11.32
CA ASN A 63 10.70 -1.25 10.49
C ASN A 63 9.95 -2.59 10.35
N ALA A 64 9.37 -3.11 11.43
CA ALA A 64 8.56 -4.32 11.34
C ALA A 64 7.31 -4.12 10.46
N THR A 65 6.67 -2.95 10.51
CA THR A 65 5.57 -2.59 9.60
C THR A 65 6.06 -2.51 8.15
N LYS A 66 7.22 -1.88 7.91
CA LYS A 66 7.87 -1.81 6.59
C LYS A 66 8.09 -3.20 6.02
N ASP A 67 8.72 -4.08 6.78
CA ASP A 67 9.07 -5.43 6.33
C ASP A 67 7.81 -6.24 6.00
N LYS A 68 6.78 -6.18 6.86
CA LYS A 68 5.50 -6.85 6.61
C LYS A 68 4.81 -6.29 5.36
N TRP A 69 4.81 -4.97 5.19
CA TRP A 69 4.21 -4.33 4.03
C TRP A 69 4.91 -4.69 2.74
N GLN A 70 6.23 -4.59 2.71
CA GLN A 70 7.02 -4.96 1.54
C GLN A 70 6.86 -6.45 1.23
N THR A 71 6.84 -7.32 2.24
CA THR A 71 6.58 -8.75 2.04
C THR A 71 5.24 -8.99 1.37
N TRP A 72 4.17 -8.35 1.87
CA TRP A 72 2.84 -8.46 1.28
C TRP A 72 2.78 -7.87 -0.13
N ALA A 73 3.26 -6.64 -0.31
CA ALA A 73 3.23 -5.95 -1.59
C ALA A 73 4.02 -6.71 -2.66
N ASN A 74 5.14 -7.34 -2.31
CA ASN A 74 5.97 -8.13 -3.21
C ASN A 74 5.43 -9.54 -3.51
N THR A 75 4.27 -9.92 -2.97
CA THR A 75 3.62 -11.15 -3.41
C THR A 75 3.04 -10.98 -4.81
N VAL A 76 3.26 -11.97 -5.68
CA VAL A 76 2.84 -11.94 -7.10
C VAL A 76 1.31 -11.78 -7.25
N ALA A 77 0.54 -12.23 -6.26
CA ALA A 77 -0.91 -12.06 -6.23
C ALA A 77 -1.35 -10.61 -5.96
N ILE A 78 -0.46 -9.76 -5.44
CA ILE A 78 -0.73 -8.36 -5.10
C ILE A 78 -0.10 -7.44 -6.14
N THR A 79 1.21 -7.58 -6.37
CA THR A 79 1.92 -6.90 -7.45
C THR A 79 2.65 -7.93 -8.34
N PRO A 80 2.13 -8.25 -9.53
CA PRO A 80 2.68 -9.33 -10.33
C PRO A 80 4.04 -9.02 -10.98
N THR A 81 4.46 -7.75 -11.02
CA THR A 81 5.64 -7.32 -11.79
C THR A 81 6.57 -6.40 -11.01
N CYS A 82 6.03 -5.42 -10.28
CA CYS A 82 6.82 -4.28 -9.81
C CYS A 82 7.12 -4.27 -8.32
N GLY A 83 6.47 -5.12 -7.53
CA GLY A 83 6.66 -5.09 -6.08
C GLY A 83 6.11 -3.82 -5.42
N GLY A 84 6.56 -3.63 -4.19
CA GLY A 84 6.42 -2.38 -3.44
C GLY A 84 7.62 -2.12 -2.54
N HIS A 85 7.81 -0.85 -2.22
CA HIS A 85 8.84 -0.41 -1.28
C HIS A 85 8.29 0.62 -0.29
N CYS A 86 8.96 0.79 0.85
CA CYS A 86 8.68 1.90 1.75
C CYS A 86 9.91 2.79 1.90
N ASN A 87 9.67 4.09 2.00
CA ASN A 87 10.67 5.05 2.44
C ASN A 87 11.08 4.78 3.89
N ASP A 88 12.24 5.28 4.28
CA ASP A 88 12.64 5.23 5.68
C ASP A 88 11.74 6.15 6.53
N PRO A 89 11.47 5.78 7.79
CA PRO A 89 10.69 6.63 8.68
C PRO A 89 11.27 8.04 8.80
N PHE A 90 10.41 9.04 8.65
CA PHE A 90 10.79 10.45 8.76
C PHE A 90 9.92 11.18 9.77
N LYS A 91 10.46 12.29 10.28
CA LYS A 91 9.77 13.13 11.25
C LYS A 91 8.69 13.96 10.54
N PHE A 92 7.49 13.98 11.08
CA PHE A 92 6.35 14.71 10.53
C PHE A 92 5.67 15.51 11.63
N THR A 93 5.37 16.78 11.37
CA THR A 93 4.57 17.62 12.28
C THR A 93 3.13 17.68 11.76
N PRO A 94 2.17 17.04 12.45
CA PRO A 94 0.78 17.15 12.05
C PRO A 94 0.29 18.59 12.20
N GLY A 95 -0.56 19.03 11.27
CA GLY A 95 -1.19 20.34 11.33
C GLY A 95 -2.17 20.48 12.50
N PRO A 96 -2.73 21.67 12.74
CA PRO A 96 -3.74 21.87 13.78
C PRO A 96 -4.90 20.86 13.68
N PRO A 97 -5.46 20.39 14.83
CA PRO A 97 -5.25 20.86 16.20
C PRO A 97 -4.12 20.14 16.95
N TRP A 98 -3.23 19.42 16.27
CA TRP A 98 -2.22 18.58 16.91
C TRP A 98 -1.02 19.39 17.44
N ILE A 99 -0.43 18.92 18.54
CA ILE A 99 0.75 19.51 19.18
C ILE A 99 1.87 18.46 19.22
N GLY A 100 3.09 18.85 18.85
CA GLY A 100 4.27 17.98 18.81
C GLY A 100 4.59 17.47 17.40
N TYR A 101 5.23 16.32 17.30
CA TYR A 101 5.54 15.63 16.05
C TYR A 101 5.28 14.13 16.18
N SER A 102 5.18 13.46 15.03
CA SER A 102 5.14 12.01 14.95
C SER A 102 6.20 11.51 13.96
N TRP A 103 6.32 10.20 13.84
CA TRP A 103 7.12 9.54 12.81
C TRP A 103 6.18 8.94 11.78
N TYR A 104 6.52 9.14 10.52
CA TYR A 104 5.71 8.82 9.35
C TYR A 104 6.51 7.94 8.40
N MET A 105 5.80 7.11 7.65
CA MET A 105 6.39 6.21 6.66
C MET A 105 5.42 6.08 5.49
N GLU A 106 5.94 6.29 4.28
CA GLU A 106 5.20 6.12 3.04
C GLU A 106 5.65 4.82 2.35
N CYS A 107 4.69 4.01 1.97
CA CYS A 107 4.89 2.78 1.23
C CYS A 107 4.20 2.86 -0.13
N PHE A 108 4.88 2.44 -1.19
CA PHE A 108 4.44 2.60 -2.57
C PHE A 108 4.47 1.28 -3.32
N ALA A 109 3.42 1.03 -4.11
CA ALA A 109 3.32 -0.08 -5.05
C ALA A 109 2.94 0.46 -6.42
N ALA A 110 3.69 0.07 -7.46
CA ALA A 110 3.50 0.64 -8.81
C ALA A 110 2.40 -0.05 -9.62
N ARG A 111 2.12 -1.33 -9.34
CA ARG A 111 1.17 -2.17 -10.11
C ARG A 111 0.39 -3.10 -9.21
N MET A 112 -0.38 -2.52 -8.32
CA MET A 112 -1.20 -3.24 -7.36
C MET A 112 -2.55 -3.60 -7.99
N ILE A 113 -2.91 -4.88 -8.00
CA ILE A 113 -4.14 -5.35 -8.67
C ILE A 113 -5.39 -4.74 -8.00
N ASP A 114 -6.39 -4.32 -8.78
CA ASP A 114 -7.62 -3.64 -8.30
C ASP A 114 -8.38 -4.41 -7.21
N SER A 115 -8.33 -5.74 -7.28
CA SER A 115 -8.97 -6.65 -6.32
C SER A 115 -8.00 -7.16 -5.26
N ALA A 116 -6.92 -6.42 -4.99
CA ALA A 116 -6.03 -6.82 -3.93
C ALA A 116 -6.84 -6.93 -2.63
N PRO A 117 -6.72 -8.06 -1.90
CA PRO A 117 -7.40 -8.21 -0.62
C PRO A 117 -7.09 -7.05 0.31
N ASP A 118 -7.98 -6.83 1.28
CA ASP A 118 -7.74 -5.90 2.38
C ASP A 118 -6.32 -6.08 2.90
N ASP A 119 -5.66 -4.95 3.19
CA ASP A 119 -4.31 -4.89 3.74
C ASP A 119 -4.16 -5.89 4.90
N PRO A 120 -3.44 -7.02 4.70
CA PRO A 120 -3.44 -8.11 5.67
C PRO A 120 -2.46 -7.83 6.82
N ILE A 121 -1.85 -6.64 6.84
CA ILE A 121 -0.83 -6.33 7.82
C ILE A 121 -1.51 -5.97 9.13
N VAL A 122 -1.39 -6.89 10.09
CA VAL A 122 -1.73 -6.59 11.48
C VAL A 122 -0.71 -5.59 12.03
N LEU A 123 -1.15 -4.35 12.20
CA LEU A 123 -0.35 -3.26 12.77
C LEU A 123 -0.18 -3.44 14.28
N GLY A 124 0.99 -3.05 14.77
CA GLY A 124 1.24 -2.98 16.22
C GLY A 124 0.44 -1.86 16.88
N PRO A 125 0.36 -1.84 18.23
CA PRO A 125 -0.47 -0.87 18.96
C PRO A 125 -0.03 0.58 18.77
N LEU A 126 1.26 0.82 18.49
CA LEU A 126 1.86 2.15 18.35
C LEU A 126 1.69 2.78 16.97
N VAL A 127 1.41 1.99 15.94
CA VAL A 127 1.35 2.48 14.55
C VAL A 127 -0.06 2.35 14.02
N GLU A 128 -0.46 3.30 13.18
CA GLU A 128 -1.73 3.27 12.46
C GLU A 128 -1.50 3.52 10.98
N LYS A 129 -2.43 3.00 10.16
CA LYS A 129 -2.57 3.39 8.77
C LYS A 129 -3.40 4.67 8.71
N VAL A 130 -2.83 5.71 8.12
CA VAL A 130 -3.43 7.03 8.00
C VAL A 130 -4.29 7.13 6.76
N SER A 131 -3.76 6.65 5.64
CA SER A 131 -4.42 6.74 4.34
C SER A 131 -3.94 5.64 3.39
N VAL A 132 -4.81 5.34 2.44
CA VAL A 132 -4.45 4.60 1.22
C VAL A 132 -4.88 5.48 0.06
N THR A 133 -3.94 5.81 -0.81
CA THR A 133 -4.21 6.61 -2.01
C THR A 133 -3.93 5.76 -3.23
N TRP A 134 -4.95 5.58 -4.06
CA TRP A 134 -4.84 4.90 -5.35
C TRP A 134 -4.70 5.93 -6.48
N LYS A 135 -3.86 5.64 -7.46
CA LYS A 135 -3.59 6.47 -8.64
C LYS A 135 -3.45 5.57 -9.87
N CYS A 136 -3.46 6.21 -11.05
CA CYS A 136 -3.12 5.68 -12.38
C CYS A 136 -3.40 4.20 -12.65
N ASP A 137 -4.35 3.92 -13.54
CA ASP A 137 -4.59 2.58 -14.03
C ASP A 137 -3.49 2.19 -15.01
N VAL A 138 -2.88 1.02 -14.80
CA VAL A 138 -1.80 0.48 -15.61
C VAL A 138 -2.05 -0.98 -15.95
N HIS A 139 -1.52 -1.43 -17.09
CA HIS A 139 -1.59 -2.84 -17.47
C HIS A 139 -0.57 -3.67 -16.68
N CYS A 140 -1.05 -4.71 -16.01
CA CYS A 140 -0.20 -5.56 -15.18
C CYS A 140 0.80 -6.46 -15.97
N ARG A 141 0.83 -6.42 -17.32
CA ARG A 141 1.58 -7.38 -18.16
C ARG A 141 2.89 -6.86 -18.74
N ASP A 142 3.06 -5.56 -18.93
CA ASP A 142 4.22 -5.06 -19.69
C ASP A 142 5.44 -4.88 -18.78
N SER A 143 6.41 -5.79 -18.86
CA SER A 143 7.61 -5.84 -18.00
C SER A 143 8.63 -4.72 -18.24
N SER A 144 8.36 -3.76 -19.12
CA SER A 144 9.40 -2.88 -19.67
C SER A 144 9.94 -1.84 -18.69
N SER A 145 9.21 -1.44 -17.64
CA SER A 145 9.82 -0.73 -16.51
C SER A 145 9.01 -0.80 -15.21
N CYS A 146 9.74 -0.90 -14.10
CA CYS A 146 9.24 -0.65 -12.74
C CYS A 146 9.56 0.79 -12.28
N GLY A 147 10.01 1.65 -13.20
CA GLY A 147 10.25 3.07 -12.92
C GLY A 147 8.93 3.73 -12.59
N PHE A 148 8.81 4.22 -11.36
CA PHE A 148 7.54 4.69 -10.83
C PHE A 148 7.77 5.97 -10.02
N ASP A 149 7.06 7.02 -10.43
CA ASP A 149 6.83 8.24 -9.65
C ASP A 149 5.35 8.25 -9.28
N PHE A 150 5.04 8.12 -7.98
CA PHE A 150 3.64 8.09 -7.52
C PHE A 150 2.87 9.32 -8.01
N GLY A 151 1.73 9.10 -8.67
CA GLY A 151 0.87 10.15 -9.18
C GLY A 151 1.25 10.69 -10.56
N LYS A 152 2.35 10.25 -11.15
CA LYS A 152 2.64 10.47 -12.57
C LYS A 152 2.13 9.28 -13.37
N CYS A 153 1.06 9.49 -14.13
CA CYS A 153 0.55 8.51 -15.08
C CYS A 153 1.24 8.76 -16.42
N HIS A 154 2.01 7.79 -16.90
CA HIS A 154 2.65 7.81 -18.22
C HIS A 154 1.97 6.80 -19.14
#